data_AF-A0A968UBM1-F1
#
_entry.id   AF-A0A968UBM1-F1
#
_cell.length_a   1.000
_cell.length_b   1.000
_cell.length_c   1.000
_cell.angle_alpha   90.00
_cell.angle_beta   90.00
_cell.angle_gamma   90.00
#
_symmetry.space_group_name_H-M   'P 1'
#
loop_
_entity.id
_entity.type
_entity.pdbx_description
1 polymer ?
#
loop_
_entity_poly.entity_id
_entity_poly.type
_entity_poly.pdbx_seq_one_letter_code
_entity_poly.pdbx_strand_id
1 'polypeptide(L)' 'MDTEQQIRLNFLDEAEEYFDLMEANLVGLANAEVDPAKIDNVLRSAHSIKGGAGMMSFNNLSQV' A
#
# COMPACT_ATOMS: atom_id res chain seq x y z
N MET A 1 -8.69 24.18 -2.88
CA MET A 1 -8.08 23.12 -3.70
C MET A 1 -9.14 22.58 -4.63
N ASP A 2 -8.76 22.12 -5.81
CA ASP A 2 -9.66 21.37 -6.69
C ASP A 2 -10.03 20.04 -6.03
N THR A 3 -11.29 19.60 -6.16
CA THR A 3 -11.79 18.36 -5.51
C THR A 3 -11.00 17.14 -5.95
N GLU A 4 -10.63 17.08 -7.24
CA GLU A 4 -9.81 16.00 -7.79
C GLU A 4 -8.41 15.96 -7.17
N GLN A 5 -7.82 17.14 -6.94
CA GLN A 5 -6.53 17.25 -6.27
C GLN A 5 -6.61 16.77 -4.81
N GLN A 6 -7.69 17.10 -4.09
CA GLN A 6 -7.88 16.62 -2.71
C GLN A 6 -8.01 15.09 -2.65
N ILE A 7 -8.76 14.48 -3.58
CA ILE A 7 -8.91 13.03 -3.65
C ILE A 7 -7.56 12.36 -3.88
N ARG A 8 -6.73 12.91 -4.79
CA ARG A 8 -5.37 12.40 -5.01
C ARG A 8 -4.49 12.50 -3.78
N LEU A 9 -4.56 13.60 -3.03
CA LEU A 9 -3.79 13.75 -1.79
C LEU A 9 -4.24 12.77 -0.71
N ASN A 10 -5.55 12.61 -0.51
CA ASN A 10 -6.09 11.64 0.44
C ASN A 10 -5.66 10.20 0.11
N PHE A 11 -5.60 9.85 -1.18
CA PHE A 11 -5.08 8.54 -1.59
C PHE A 11 -3.58 8.38 -1.24
N LEU A 12 -2.77 9.44 -1.35
CA LEU A 12 -1.37 9.37 -0.96
C LEU A 12 -1.22 9.14 0.54
N ASP A 13 -2.04 9.81 1.36
CA ASP A 13 -2.08 9.57 2.81
C ASP A 13 -2.46 8.11 3.13
N GLU A 14 -3.47 7.55 2.44
CA GLU A 14 -3.84 6.13 2.58
C GLU A 14 -2.73 5.17 2.11
N ALA A 15 -2.02 5.52 1.04
CA ALA A 15 -0.90 4.74 0.55
C ALA A 15 0.25 4.67 1.56
N GLU A 16 0.53 5.77 2.28
CA GLU A 16 1.49 5.78 3.38
C GLU A 16 1.07 4.82 4.51
N GLU A 17 -0.20 4.81 4.91
CA GLU A 17 -0.71 3.86 5.92
C GLU A 17 -0.53 2.39 5.49
N TYR A 18 -0.76 2.08 4.21
CA TYR A 18 -0.51 0.74 3.68
C TYR A 18 0.98 0.37 3.70
N PHE A 19 1.89 1.31 3.46
CA PHE A 19 3.33 1.06 3.54
C PHE A 19 3.77 0.81 4.98
N ASP A 20 3.28 1.58 5.94
CA ASP A 20 3.55 1.36 7.38
C ASP A 20 3.06 -0.03 7.82
N LEU A 21 1.88 -0.44 7.37
CA LEU A 21 1.34 -1.77 7.64
C LEU A 21 2.21 -2.86 7.00
N MET A 22 2.69 -2.66 5.77
CA MET A 22 3.60 -3.61 5.13
C MET A 22 4.92 -3.70 5.89
N GLU A 23 5.53 -2.59 6.26
CA GLU A 23 6.77 -2.57 7.04
C GLU A 23 6.59 -3.34 8.35
N ALA A 24 5.55 -3.06 9.13
CA ALA A 24 5.28 -3.75 10.39
C ALA A 24 5.09 -5.27 10.23
N ASN A 25 4.46 -5.72 9.13
CA ASN A 25 4.28 -7.15 8.85
C ASN A 25 5.54 -7.81 8.32
N LEU A 26 6.40 -7.07 7.62
CA LEU A 26 7.67 -7.57 7.08
C LEU A 26 8.78 -7.63 8.15
N VAL A 27 8.77 -6.71 9.12
CA VAL A 27 9.69 -6.71 10.25
C VAL A 27 9.56 -8.02 11.03
N GLY A 28 10.66 -8.77 11.10
CA GLY A 28 10.74 -10.03 11.83
C GLY A 28 10.50 -11.30 10.99
N LEU A 29 10.14 -11.18 9.70
CA LEU A 29 10.01 -12.36 8.81
C LEU A 29 11.31 -13.15 8.67
N ALA A 30 12.47 -12.49 8.74
CA ALA A 30 13.76 -13.16 8.60
C ALA A 30 14.17 -14.00 9.84
N ASN A 31 13.57 -13.73 11.00
CA ASN A 31 13.99 -14.28 12.28
C ASN A 31 13.00 -15.29 12.88
N ALA A 32 11.93 -15.60 12.15
CA ALA A 32 10.85 -16.48 12.60
C ALA A 32 10.31 -17.36 11.47
N GLU A 33 9.57 -18.40 11.82
CA GLU A 33 8.73 -19.12 10.87
C GLU A 33 7.76 -18.13 10.20
N VAL A 34 7.71 -18.15 8.87
CA VAL A 34 6.90 -17.21 8.09
C VAL A 34 5.43 -17.49 8.37
N ASP A 35 4.77 -16.57 9.07
CA ASP A 35 3.32 -16.58 9.26
C ASP A 35 2.63 -16.25 7.93
N PRO A 36 1.91 -17.19 7.29
CA PRO A 36 1.25 -16.95 6.02
C PRO A 36 0.23 -15.79 6.07
N ALA A 37 -0.37 -15.53 7.24
CA ALA A 37 -1.32 -14.43 7.40
C ALA A 37 -0.65 -13.07 7.26
N LYS A 38 0.62 -12.93 7.70
CA LYS A 38 1.39 -11.69 7.53
C LYS A 38 1.71 -11.44 6.06
N ILE A 39 2.10 -12.48 5.32
CA ILE A 39 2.36 -12.38 3.87
C ILE A 39 1.09 -11.99 3.11
N ASP A 40 -0.03 -12.62 3.45
CA ASP A 40 -1.34 -12.33 2.84
C ASP A 40 -1.78 -10.87 3.09
N ASN A 41 -1.52 -10.33 4.30
CA ASN A 41 -1.75 -8.93 4.61
C ASN A 41 -0.87 -7.98 3.77
N VAL A 42 0.42 -8.28 3.63
CA VAL A 42 1.35 -7.48 2.80
C VAL A 42 0.87 -7.46 1.35
N LEU A 43 0.50 -8.62 0.80
CA LEU A 43 0.03 -8.72 -0.58
C LEU A 43 -1.29 -7.95 -0.80
N ARG A 44 -2.21 -7.96 0.16
CA ARG A 44 -3.43 -7.16 0.11
C ARG A 44 -3.14 -5.67 0.11
N SER A 45 -2.26 -5.18 0.99
CA SER A 45 -1.88 -3.77 1.01
C SER A 45 -1.25 -3.33 -0.31
N ALA A 46 -0.35 -4.14 -0.88
CA ALA A 46 0.24 -3.87 -2.19
C ALA A 46 -0.82 -3.85 -3.30
N HIS A 47 -1.79 -4.77 -3.27
CA HIS A 47 -2.91 -4.79 -4.23
C HIS A 47 -3.77 -3.53 -4.15
N SER A 48 -4.09 -3.06 -2.94
CA SER A 48 -4.87 -1.83 -2.73
C SER A 48 -4.14 -0.61 -3.26
N ILE A 49 -2.83 -0.46 -2.97
CA ILE A 49 -2.02 0.64 -3.51
C ILE A 49 -1.99 0.62 -5.03
N LYS A 50 -1.74 -0.54 -5.64
CA LYS A 50 -1.69 -0.67 -7.11
C LYS A 50 -3.00 -0.27 -7.76
N GLY A 51 -4.13 -0.74 -7.24
CA GLY A 51 -5.46 -0.42 -7.73
C GLY A 51 -5.80 1.07 -7.56
N GLY A 52 -5.56 1.61 -6.37
CA GLY A 52 -5.77 3.03 -6.06
C GLY A 52 -4.92 3.97 -6.91
N ALA A 53 -3.65 3.64 -7.11
CA ALA A 53 -2.74 4.39 -7.97
C ALA A 53 -3.22 4.40 -9.42
N GLY A 54 -3.77 3.28 -9.92
CA GLY A 54 -4.39 3.21 -11.23
C GLY A 54 -5.60 4.15 -11.37
N MET A 55 -6.47 4.19 -10.36
CA MET A 55 -7.63 5.11 -10.33
C MET A 55 -7.20 6.58 -10.28
N MET A 56 -6.10 6.89 -9.59
CA MET A 56 -5.57 8.26 -9.46
C MET A 56 -4.62 8.68 -10.59
N SER A 57 -4.41 7.82 -11.60
CA SER A 57 -3.45 8.03 -12.70
C SER A 57 -1.99 8.20 -12.26
N PHE A 58 -1.62 7.65 -11.11
CA PHE A 58 -0.24 7.58 -10.64
C PHE A 58 0.50 6.41 -11.28
N ASN A 59 0.87 6.57 -12.54
CA ASN A 59 1.43 5.51 -13.38
C ASN A 59 2.66 4.82 -12.79
N ASN A 60 3.54 5.55 -12.07
CA ASN A 60 4.71 4.92 -11.47
C ASN A 60 4.34 4.01 -10.28
N LEU A 61 3.32 4.40 -9.50
CA LEU A 61 2.85 3.67 -8.34
C LEU A 61 1.87 2.55 -8.71
N SER A 62 1.25 2.59 -9.89
CA SER A 62 0.34 1.51 -10.35
C SER A 62 1.06 0.29 -10.93
N GLN A 63 2.40 0.30 -10.96
CA GLN A 63 3.23 -0.78 -11.50
C GLN A 63 4.01 -1.56 -10.42
N VAL A 64 3.84 -1.22 -9.14
CA VAL A 64 4.35 -2.03 -8.02
C VAL A 64 3.53 -3.29 -7.80
#